data_AF-A0A7R9QE17-F1
#
_entry.id   AF-A0A7R9QE17-F1
#
_cell.length_a   1.000
_cell.length_b   1.000
_cell.length_c   1.000
_cell.angle_alpha   90.00
_cell.angle_beta   90.00
_cell.angle_gamma   90.00
#
_symmetry.space_group_name_H-M   'P 1'
#
loop_
_entity.id
_entity.type
_entity.pdbx_description
1 polymer ?
#
loop_
_entity_poly.entity_id
_entity_poly.type
_entity_poly.pdbx_seq_one_letter_code
_entity_poly.pdbx_strand_id
1 'polypeptide(L)'
;RDFDTCDPNDYIIEEGTTHIVYATGRGPISRVDGIRLVDHKHGFQRVQLLKLLEVLPKLASNTKMVDLVNNEVNVPDVETTYWCRRHALPPELKDKHHVIQYEAVIQEGNEGLVHHMELFHCEVSGDQELPEWNGACFAPEKPKILENCKRVIAAWAMGA
;
A
#
# COMPACT_ATOMS: atom_id res chain seq x y z
N ARG A 1 1.14 24.86 17.98
CA ARG A 1 2.61 24.93 17.95
C ARG A 1 3.00 25.28 16.54
N ASP A 2 3.91 26.23 16.37
CA ASP A 2 4.43 26.62 15.06
C ASP A 2 5.30 25.50 14.48
N PHE A 3 5.45 25.46 13.16
CA PHE A 3 6.21 24.40 12.49
C PHE A 3 7.71 24.47 12.83
N ASP A 4 8.25 25.69 12.92
CA ASP A 4 9.58 25.99 13.42
C ASP A 4 9.45 27.10 14.47
N THR A 5 9.95 26.86 15.68
CA THR A 5 9.92 27.81 16.80
C THR A 5 11.23 28.60 16.93
N CYS A 6 12.22 28.33 16.08
CA CYS A 6 13.60 28.83 16.16
C CYS A 6 14.37 28.41 17.45
N ASP A 7 13.80 27.54 18.29
CA ASP A 7 14.50 26.91 19.41
C ASP A 7 15.19 25.63 18.92
N PRO A 8 16.53 25.51 19.02
CA PRO A 8 17.24 24.33 18.53
C PRO A 8 16.91 23.02 19.29
N ASN A 9 16.22 23.09 20.43
CA ASN A 9 15.78 21.91 21.19
C ASN A 9 14.41 21.38 20.73
N ASP A 10 13.72 22.13 19.90
CA ASP A 10 12.38 21.83 19.45
C ASP A 10 12.40 21.01 18.15
N TYR A 11 11.51 20.01 18.05
CA TYR A 11 11.31 19.29 16.79
C TYR A 11 10.73 20.21 15.72
N ILE A 12 11.40 20.30 14.57
CA ILE A 12 10.94 21.04 13.39
C ILE A 12 9.94 20.17 12.62
N ILE A 13 8.74 20.68 12.37
CA ILE A 13 7.72 19.99 11.59
C ILE A 13 7.93 20.32 10.11
N GLU A 14 8.32 19.32 9.33
CA GLU A 14 8.57 19.43 7.90
C GLU A 14 7.72 18.45 7.08
N GLU A 15 7.85 18.50 5.75
CA GLU A 15 7.17 17.59 4.85
C GLU A 15 7.62 16.14 5.06
N GLY A 16 6.70 15.19 4.90
CA GLY A 16 6.98 13.76 5.05
C GLY A 16 6.39 13.15 6.32
N THR A 17 7.06 12.13 6.86
CA THR A 17 6.56 11.32 7.98
C THR A 17 7.02 11.88 9.33
N THR A 18 6.06 12.25 10.17
CA THR A 18 6.29 12.57 11.57
C THR A 18 6.01 11.36 12.47
N HIS A 19 6.88 11.14 13.45
CA HIS A 19 6.72 10.10 14.46
C HIS A 19 6.15 10.72 15.74
N ILE A 20 4.89 10.44 16.04
CA ILE A 20 4.25 10.88 17.29
C ILE A 20 4.47 9.82 18.35
N VAL A 21 5.23 10.16 19.38
CA VAL A 21 5.44 9.29 20.54
C VAL A 21 4.37 9.55 21.60
N TYR A 22 3.89 8.49 22.24
CA TYR A 22 2.89 8.60 23.30
C TYR A 22 3.18 7.62 24.43
N ALA A 23 2.71 7.98 25.63
CA ALA A 23 2.68 7.12 26.80
C ALA A 23 1.41 7.38 27.61
N THR A 24 0.86 6.33 28.21
CA THR A 24 -0.34 6.38 29.04
C THR A 24 -0.08 5.68 30.37
N GLY A 25 -0.49 6.29 31.47
CA GLY A 25 -0.29 5.79 32.83
C GLY A 25 -1.47 6.11 33.75
N ARG A 26 -1.45 5.57 34.98
CA ARG A 26 -2.46 5.92 35.99
C ARG A 26 -2.16 7.31 36.56
N GLY A 27 -3.21 8.13 36.70
CA GLY A 27 -3.12 9.46 37.31
C GLY A 27 -3.64 9.51 38.74
N PRO A 28 -3.50 10.65 39.44
CA PRO A 28 -2.84 11.89 38.98
C PRO A 28 -1.31 11.83 39.06
N ILE A 29 -0.63 12.46 38.11
CA ILE A 29 0.83 12.63 38.09
C ILE A 29 1.15 13.99 38.72
N SER A 30 1.88 14.00 39.83
CA SER A 30 2.26 15.25 40.52
C SER A 30 3.55 15.87 39.99
N ARG A 31 4.46 15.07 39.42
CA ARG A 31 5.71 15.50 38.79
C ARG A 31 6.07 14.57 37.64
N VAL A 32 6.71 15.11 36.60
CA VAL A 32 7.26 14.34 35.46
C VAL A 32 8.63 13.73 35.78
N ASP A 33 9.37 14.35 36.70
CA ASP A 33 10.69 13.86 37.13
C ASP A 33 10.58 12.45 37.72
N GLY A 34 11.43 11.54 37.25
CA GLY A 34 11.46 10.15 37.73
C GLY A 34 10.46 9.21 37.07
N ILE A 35 9.63 9.69 36.13
CA ILE A 35 8.78 8.81 35.31
C ILE A 35 9.66 8.03 34.35
N ARG A 36 9.62 6.69 34.46
CA ARG A 36 10.23 5.80 33.49
C ARG A 36 9.18 5.33 32.49
N LEU A 37 9.31 5.76 31.23
CA LEU A 37 8.35 5.43 30.18
C LEU A 37 8.24 3.91 29.94
N VAL A 38 9.32 3.16 30.18
CA VAL A 38 9.35 1.70 30.07
C VAL A 38 8.37 0.99 31.02
N ASP A 39 8.00 1.62 32.14
CA ASP A 39 7.04 1.06 33.10
C ASP A 39 5.57 1.33 32.70
N HIS A 40 5.36 2.05 31.61
CA HIS A 40 4.05 2.54 31.19
C HIS A 40 3.70 2.01 29.80
N LYS A 41 2.42 1.97 29.46
CA LYS A 41 2.01 1.67 28.09
C LYS A 41 2.46 2.84 27.22
N HIS A 42 3.39 2.58 26.30
CA HIS A 42 3.96 3.57 25.40
C HIS A 42 4.03 3.03 23.98
N GLY A 43 4.23 3.91 23.03
CA GLY A 43 4.36 3.56 21.63
C GLY A 43 4.61 4.79 20.78
N PHE A 44 4.53 4.58 19.47
CA PHE A 44 4.55 5.66 18.51
C PHE A 44 3.52 5.42 17.41
N GLN A 45 3.16 6.48 16.71
CA GLN A 45 2.37 6.44 15.49
C GLN A 45 3.04 7.29 14.43
N ARG A 46 3.14 6.75 13.21
CA ARG A 46 3.62 7.49 12.04
C ARG A 46 2.46 8.17 11.36
N VAL A 47 2.59 9.47 11.09
CA VAL A 47 1.57 10.28 10.44
C VAL A 47 2.22 11.31 9.53
N GLN A 48 1.46 11.80 8.55
CA GLN A 48 1.78 13.04 7.86
C GLN A 48 1.02 14.17 8.56
N LEU A 49 1.73 15.08 9.23
CA LEU A 49 1.11 16.24 9.89
C LEU A 49 0.74 17.33 8.87
N LEU A 50 1.65 17.59 7.93
CA LEU A 50 1.45 18.57 6.86
C LEU A 50 0.71 17.89 5.70
N LYS A 51 -0.62 17.95 5.74
CA LYS A 51 -1.50 17.38 4.70
C LYS A 51 -2.00 18.46 3.75
N LEU A 52 -2.06 18.13 2.47
CA LEU A 52 -2.90 18.84 1.53
C LEU A 52 -4.35 18.51 1.86
N LEU A 53 -5.07 19.51 2.38
CA LEU A 53 -6.50 19.39 2.67
C LEU A 53 -7.30 19.67 1.38
N GLU A 54 -7.16 18.78 0.40
CA GLU A 54 -8.02 18.81 -0.79
C GLU A 54 -9.26 17.96 -0.57
N VAL A 55 -10.40 18.45 -1.07
CA VAL A 55 -11.64 17.68 -1.09
C VAL A 55 -11.50 16.64 -2.20
N LEU A 56 -11.55 15.36 -1.83
CA LEU A 56 -11.59 14.28 -2.82
C LEU A 56 -12.77 14.53 -3.78
N PRO A 57 -12.55 14.54 -5.10
CA PRO A 57 -13.62 14.74 -6.06
C PRO A 57 -14.64 13.60 -5.96
N LYS A 58 -15.93 13.94 -6.10
CA LYS A 58 -16.98 12.92 -6.18
C LYS A 58 -16.79 12.11 -7.46
N LEU A 59 -16.74 10.80 -7.33
CA LEU A 59 -16.70 9.89 -8.48
C LEU A 59 -18.00 10.02 -9.29
N ALA A 60 -17.88 9.93 -10.61
CA ALA A 60 -19.03 9.96 -11.51
C ALA A 60 -19.90 8.70 -11.30
N SER A 61 -21.21 8.80 -11.52
CA SER A 61 -22.15 7.70 -11.31
C SER A 61 -21.92 6.48 -12.21
N ASN A 62 -21.22 6.66 -13.33
CA ASN A 62 -20.83 5.60 -14.26
C ASN A 62 -19.47 4.97 -13.93
N THR A 63 -18.86 5.29 -12.78
CA THR A 63 -17.61 4.66 -12.34
C THR A 63 -17.85 3.17 -12.08
N LYS A 64 -16.91 2.33 -12.54
CA LYS A 64 -16.93 0.89 -12.34
C LYS A 64 -15.77 0.47 -11.44
N MET A 65 -16.01 -0.51 -10.58
CA MET A 65 -14.98 -1.16 -9.79
C MET A 65 -14.65 -2.52 -10.39
N VAL A 66 -13.37 -2.88 -10.40
CA VAL A 66 -12.87 -4.16 -10.92
C VAL A 66 -11.85 -4.70 -9.94
N ASP A 67 -12.15 -5.86 -9.38
CA ASP A 67 -11.28 -6.53 -8.43
C ASP A 67 -10.30 -7.45 -9.16
N LEU A 68 -9.01 -7.22 -8.96
CA LEU A 68 -7.93 -8.03 -9.50
C LEU A 68 -7.22 -8.74 -8.35
N VAL A 69 -7.85 -9.82 -7.89
CA VAL A 69 -7.39 -10.59 -6.72
C VAL A 69 -6.70 -11.89 -7.13
N ASN A 70 -5.76 -12.35 -6.32
CA ASN A 70 -5.31 -13.74 -6.38
C ASN A 70 -6.38 -14.68 -5.81
N ASN A 71 -6.40 -15.95 -6.22
CA ASN A 71 -7.34 -16.94 -5.71
C ASN A 71 -6.59 -18.03 -4.93
N GLU A 72 -6.81 -18.09 -3.61
CA GLU A 72 -6.33 -19.15 -2.72
C GLU A 72 -4.83 -19.49 -2.89
N VAL A 73 -3.96 -18.46 -2.89
CA VAL A 73 -2.53 -18.68 -3.00
C VAL A 73 -2.01 -19.31 -1.71
N ASN A 74 -1.54 -20.55 -1.81
CA ASN A 74 -0.74 -21.18 -0.77
C ASN A 74 0.65 -20.54 -0.80
N VAL A 75 0.87 -19.54 0.05
CA VAL A 75 2.15 -18.83 0.15
C VAL A 75 3.25 -19.83 0.52
N PRO A 76 4.30 -19.98 -0.29
CA PRO A 76 5.40 -20.92 -0.01
C PRO A 76 6.12 -20.61 1.32
N ASP A 77 6.56 -21.66 2.00
CA ASP A 77 7.37 -21.59 3.23
C ASP A 77 8.83 -21.27 2.91
N VAL A 78 9.06 -20.06 2.40
CA VAL A 78 10.38 -19.48 2.11
C VAL A 78 10.40 -18.03 2.58
N GLU A 79 11.59 -17.47 2.77
CA GLU A 79 11.77 -16.14 3.37
C GLU A 79 11.04 -15.02 2.62
N THR A 80 10.97 -15.07 1.28
CA THR A 80 10.29 -14.05 0.49
C THR A 80 9.61 -14.66 -0.73
N THR A 81 8.33 -14.35 -0.90
CA THR A 81 7.54 -14.80 -2.05
C THR A 81 7.11 -13.61 -2.90
N TYR A 82 7.48 -13.64 -4.18
CA TYR A 82 6.90 -12.78 -5.20
C TYR A 82 5.93 -13.63 -6.04
N TRP A 83 4.65 -13.31 -5.98
CA TRP A 83 3.60 -14.05 -6.67
C TRP A 83 3.01 -13.24 -7.81
N CYS A 84 2.95 -13.83 -9.00
CA CYS A 84 2.48 -13.20 -10.22
C CYS A 84 1.25 -13.93 -10.76
N ARG A 85 0.20 -13.16 -11.06
CA ARG A 85 -0.98 -13.65 -11.76
C ARG A 85 -1.27 -12.76 -12.97
N ARG A 86 -1.51 -13.38 -14.12
CA ARG A 86 -2.01 -12.68 -15.31
C ARG A 86 -3.52 -12.60 -15.21
N HIS A 87 -4.06 -11.40 -15.39
CA HIS A 87 -5.49 -11.15 -15.47
C HIS A 87 -5.87 -10.77 -16.89
N ALA A 88 -6.89 -11.42 -17.46
CA ALA A 88 -7.53 -10.91 -18.65
C ALA A 88 -8.37 -9.69 -18.26
N LEU A 89 -8.40 -8.67 -19.11
CA LEU A 89 -9.30 -7.53 -18.90
C LEU A 89 -10.75 -8.02 -19.00
N PRO A 90 -11.61 -7.64 -18.05
CA PRO A 90 -13.03 -7.95 -18.12
C PRO A 90 -13.67 -7.43 -19.42
N PRO A 91 -14.68 -8.13 -19.97
CA PRO A 91 -15.36 -7.71 -21.19
C PRO A 91 -15.92 -6.28 -21.15
N GLU A 92 -16.22 -5.75 -19.95
CA GLU A 92 -16.75 -4.40 -19.78
C GLU A 92 -15.69 -3.30 -19.99
N LEU A 93 -14.41 -3.68 -20.07
CA LEU A 93 -13.26 -2.80 -20.31
C LEU A 93 -12.68 -2.94 -21.73
N LYS A 94 -13.50 -3.38 -22.70
CA LYS A 94 -13.09 -3.49 -24.12
C LYS A 94 -12.70 -2.16 -24.74
N ASP A 95 -13.37 -1.08 -24.35
CA ASP A 95 -13.06 0.27 -24.80
C ASP A 95 -12.00 0.93 -23.90
N LYS A 96 -11.48 2.08 -24.33
CA LYS A 96 -10.52 2.85 -23.53
C LYS A 96 -11.18 3.41 -22.27
N HIS A 97 -10.60 3.10 -21.11
CA HIS A 97 -11.00 3.62 -19.80
C HIS A 97 -9.82 4.33 -19.11
N HIS A 98 -10.13 5.19 -18.14
CA HIS A 98 -9.15 5.76 -17.22
C HIS A 98 -9.32 5.16 -15.83
N VAL A 99 -8.22 4.69 -15.23
CA VAL A 99 -8.17 4.34 -13.81
C VAL A 99 -8.04 5.66 -13.04
N ILE A 100 -9.06 6.00 -12.27
CA ILE A 100 -9.14 7.28 -11.53
C ILE A 100 -8.90 7.10 -10.02
N GLN A 101 -9.00 5.88 -9.53
CA GLN A 101 -8.77 5.50 -8.13
C GLN A 101 -8.41 4.02 -8.07
N TYR A 102 -7.65 3.63 -7.05
CA TYR A 102 -7.39 2.24 -6.69
C TYR A 102 -7.30 2.12 -5.16
N GLU A 103 -7.52 0.91 -4.65
CA GLU A 103 -7.31 0.57 -3.24
C GLU A 103 -6.80 -0.87 -3.12
N ALA A 104 -6.23 -1.20 -1.97
CA ALA A 104 -5.76 -2.55 -1.68
C ALA A 104 -6.92 -3.45 -1.25
N VAL A 105 -6.98 -4.65 -1.83
CA VAL A 105 -7.90 -5.71 -1.41
C VAL A 105 -7.07 -6.84 -0.80
N ILE A 106 -7.03 -6.91 0.52
CA ILE A 106 -6.27 -7.91 1.28
C ILE A 106 -7.26 -8.77 2.07
N GLN A 107 -7.08 -10.09 2.01
CA GLN A 107 -7.88 -11.02 2.78
C GLN A 107 -7.64 -10.82 4.28
N GLU A 108 -8.72 -10.81 5.06
CA GLU A 108 -8.66 -10.69 6.52
C GLU A 108 -7.73 -11.76 7.14
N GLY A 109 -6.84 -11.32 8.04
CA GLY A 109 -5.83 -12.16 8.68
C GLY A 109 -4.48 -12.18 7.95
N ASN A 110 -4.41 -11.68 6.71
CA ASN A 110 -3.19 -11.65 5.90
C ASN A 110 -2.55 -10.25 5.81
N GLU A 111 -3.06 -9.24 6.53
CA GLU A 111 -2.58 -7.85 6.48
C GLU A 111 -1.12 -7.71 6.92
N GLY A 112 -0.68 -8.58 7.84
CA GLY A 112 0.72 -8.65 8.27
C GLY A 112 1.64 -9.44 7.33
N LEU A 113 1.10 -10.11 6.31
CA LEU A 113 1.84 -10.95 5.36
C LEU A 113 2.04 -10.24 4.01
N VAL A 114 1.06 -9.47 3.54
CA VAL A 114 1.13 -8.76 2.25
C VAL A 114 1.77 -7.39 2.44
N HIS A 115 3.02 -7.25 2.01
CA HIS A 115 3.76 -5.99 2.18
C HIS A 115 3.67 -5.05 0.97
N HIS A 116 3.62 -5.61 -0.25
CA HIS A 116 3.65 -4.89 -1.52
C HIS A 116 2.70 -5.56 -2.53
N MET A 117 2.03 -4.75 -3.36
CA MET A 117 1.26 -5.20 -4.51
C MET A 117 1.45 -4.24 -5.68
N GLU A 118 1.59 -4.78 -6.89
CA GLU A 118 1.78 -3.99 -8.10
C GLU A 118 0.92 -4.56 -9.23
N LEU A 119 0.26 -3.67 -9.96
CA LEU A 119 -0.53 -4.01 -11.14
C LEU A 119 0.18 -3.48 -12.39
N PHE A 120 0.45 -4.38 -13.33
CA PHE A 120 1.12 -4.06 -14.58
C PHE A 120 0.23 -4.32 -15.79
N HIS A 121 0.40 -3.47 -16.80
CA HIS A 121 -0.12 -3.67 -18.15
C HIS A 121 0.97 -4.29 -19.04
N CYS A 122 0.56 -5.27 -19.84
CA CYS A 122 1.42 -5.95 -20.82
C CYS A 122 1.52 -5.14 -22.10
N GLU A 123 2.73 -4.74 -22.46
CA GLU A 123 3.00 -3.95 -23.67
C GLU A 123 3.18 -4.88 -24.88
N VAL A 124 2.06 -5.46 -25.33
CA VAL A 124 1.97 -6.36 -26.48
C VAL A 124 0.96 -5.86 -27.51
N SER A 125 0.92 -6.47 -28.69
CA SER A 125 -0.10 -6.16 -29.70
C SER A 125 -1.50 -6.52 -29.19
N GLY A 126 -2.53 -5.77 -29.60
CA GLY A 126 -3.90 -5.96 -29.10
C GLY A 126 -4.56 -7.28 -29.51
N ASP A 127 -4.07 -7.92 -30.57
CA ASP A 127 -4.47 -9.24 -31.05
C ASP A 127 -3.64 -10.38 -30.44
N GLN A 128 -2.64 -10.07 -29.61
CA GLN A 128 -1.80 -11.06 -28.96
C GLN A 128 -2.56 -11.73 -27.80
N GLU A 129 -2.88 -13.01 -27.96
CA GLU A 129 -3.31 -13.82 -26.83
C GLU A 129 -2.13 -14.08 -25.89
N LEU A 130 -2.33 -13.78 -24.60
CA LEU A 130 -1.35 -14.01 -23.56
C LEU A 130 -1.67 -15.30 -22.80
N PRO A 131 -0.66 -16.13 -22.50
CA PRO A 131 -0.86 -17.36 -21.75
C PRO A 131 -1.37 -17.06 -20.33
N GLU A 132 -2.13 -18.01 -19.79
CA GLU A 132 -2.51 -17.99 -18.39
C GLU A 132 -1.26 -18.13 -17.51
N TRP A 133 -1.23 -17.42 -16.38
CA TRP A 133 -0.17 -17.56 -15.38
C TRP A 133 -0.71 -17.23 -14.00
N ASN A 134 -0.37 -18.07 -13.03
CA ASN A 134 -0.65 -17.88 -11.61
C ASN A 134 0.39 -18.66 -10.83
N GLY A 135 1.46 -18.01 -10.39
CA GLY A 135 2.62 -18.68 -9.83
C GLY A 135 3.73 -17.72 -9.41
N ALA A 136 4.82 -18.27 -8.89
CA ALA A 136 5.99 -17.49 -8.52
C ALA A 136 6.50 -16.64 -9.69
N CYS A 137 6.79 -15.36 -9.45
CA CYS A 137 7.15 -14.40 -10.49
C CYS A 137 8.42 -14.76 -11.26
N PHE A 138 9.30 -15.54 -10.64
CA PHE A 138 10.62 -15.93 -11.16
C PHE A 138 10.71 -17.43 -11.49
N ALA A 139 9.58 -18.14 -11.56
CA ALA A 139 9.57 -19.54 -11.95
C ALA A 139 10.07 -19.69 -13.41
N PRO A 140 10.92 -20.69 -13.71
CA PRO A 140 11.43 -20.91 -15.07
C PRO A 140 10.33 -21.29 -16.07
N GLU A 141 9.19 -21.80 -15.59
CA GLU A 141 8.01 -22.12 -16.40
C GLU A 141 7.19 -20.88 -16.79
N LYS A 142 7.46 -19.71 -16.20
CA LYS A 142 6.75 -18.47 -16.51
C LYS A 142 6.95 -18.12 -18.00
N PRO A 143 5.88 -17.95 -18.78
CA PRO A 143 6.01 -17.60 -20.18
C PRO A 143 6.75 -16.28 -20.37
N LYS A 144 7.85 -16.30 -21.14
CA LYS A 144 8.71 -15.13 -21.40
C LYS A 144 7.96 -13.93 -21.96
N ILE A 145 6.88 -14.15 -22.71
CA ILE A 145 6.06 -13.05 -23.24
C ILE A 145 5.49 -12.15 -22.13
N LEU A 146 5.26 -12.69 -20.93
CA LEU A 146 4.77 -11.94 -19.77
C LEU A 146 5.84 -11.02 -19.15
N GLU A 147 7.10 -11.10 -19.57
CA GLU A 147 8.14 -10.11 -19.19
C GLU A 147 7.85 -8.72 -19.81
N ASN A 148 6.96 -8.65 -20.80
CA ASN A 148 6.48 -7.38 -21.35
C ASN A 148 5.41 -6.70 -20.47
N CYS A 149 4.96 -7.36 -19.39
CA CYS A 149 4.05 -6.80 -18.38
C CYS A 149 4.83 -5.95 -17.38
N LYS A 150 5.24 -4.76 -17.83
CA LYS A 150 6.15 -3.86 -17.09
C LYS A 150 5.63 -2.43 -16.96
N ARG A 151 4.52 -2.08 -17.61
CA ARG A 151 3.92 -0.76 -17.49
C ARG A 151 3.08 -0.69 -16.22
N VAL A 152 3.55 0.05 -15.21
CA VAL A 152 2.84 0.21 -13.93
C VAL A 152 1.50 0.92 -14.15
N ILE A 153 0.43 0.33 -13.59
CA ILE A 153 -0.92 0.91 -13.54
C ILE A 153 -1.26 1.34 -12.12
N ALA A 154 -0.91 0.51 -11.13
CA ALA A 154 -1.07 0.82 -9.71
C ALA A 154 0.07 0.18 -8.92
N ALA A 155 0.45 0.83 -7.82
CA ALA A 155 1.41 0.32 -6.86
C ALA A 155 0.87 0.61 -5.45
N TRP A 156 0.98 -0.38 -4.59
CA TRP A 156 0.60 -0.31 -3.19
C TRP A 156 1.70 -0.90 -2.32
N ALA A 157 1.95 -0.26 -1.19
CA ALA A 157 2.82 -0.75 -0.13
C ALA A 157 2.18 -0.43 1.22
N MET A 158 2.60 -1.12 2.28
CA MET A 158 2.08 -0.88 3.63
C MET A 158 2.11 0.60 4.02
N GLY A 159 0.96 1.11 4.45
CA GLY A 159 0.81 2.50 4.92
C GLY A 159 0.49 3.53 3.83
N ALA A 160 0.36 3.11 2.57
CA ALA A 160 -0.18 3.93 1.48
C ALA A 160 -1.68 4.23 1.67
#